data_AF-A0A3C1PJQ9-F1
#
_entry.id   AF-A0A3C1PJQ9-F1
#
_cell.length_a   1.000
_cell.length_b   1.000
_cell.length_c   1.000
_cell.angle_alpha   90.00
_cell.angle_beta   90.00
_cell.angle_gamma   90.00
#
_symmetry.space_group_name_H-M   'P 1'
#
loop_
_entity.id
_entity.type
_entity.pdbx_description
1 polymer ?
#
loop_
_entity_poly.entity_id
_entity_poly.type
_entity_poly.pdbx_seq_one_letter_code
_entity_poly.pdbx_strand_id
1 'polypeptide(L)'
;MPGLEKQVEVYFDTYGIPHIYAQSESDAYYALGYVHAQERLFQMDLMRRVGSGRLAEIFGNDLVETDKFFRTLGIAQKAEEYAKSFNPDSSHAVAMAVAYAKGINQFIEQGKTPIEYTLLGIEKEKFIPSDFYNISGYMAYSFASAFKIEPIVSKVFEQYGTEYLPDMGI
;
A
#
# COMPACT_ATOMS: atom_id res chain seq x y z
N MET A 1 -9.54 17.55 14.38
CA MET A 1 -10.01 16.70 13.26
C MET A 1 -11.43 16.26 13.57
N PRO A 2 -12.39 16.37 12.64
CA PRO A 2 -13.76 15.90 12.87
C PRO A 2 -13.75 14.37 13.07
N GLY A 3 -14.45 13.89 14.11
CA GLY A 3 -14.56 12.47 14.42
C GLY A 3 -13.54 11.90 15.41
N LEU A 4 -12.70 12.74 16.03
CA LEU A 4 -11.98 12.35 17.24
C LEU A 4 -12.92 12.36 18.45
N GLU A 5 -12.80 11.37 19.31
CA GLU A 5 -13.58 11.27 20.55
C GLU A 5 -12.93 12.09 21.68
N LYS A 6 -11.60 12.10 21.73
CA LYS A 6 -10.79 12.80 22.73
C LYS A 6 -9.66 13.59 22.08
N GLN A 7 -8.94 14.36 22.89
CA GLN A 7 -7.76 15.08 22.43
C GLN A 7 -6.65 14.11 22.03
N VAL A 8 -6.01 14.41 20.90
CA VAL A 8 -4.79 13.74 20.42
C VAL A 8 -3.70 14.79 20.27
N GLU A 9 -2.50 14.47 20.76
CA GLU A 9 -1.32 15.30 20.60
C GLU A 9 -0.34 14.61 19.66
N VAL A 10 0.15 15.36 18.67
CA VAL A 10 1.18 14.92 17.74
C VAL A 10 2.32 15.91 17.84
N TYR A 11 3.52 15.43 18.20
CA TYR A 11 4.74 16.23 18.11
C TYR A 11 5.75 15.54 17.22
N PHE A 12 6.56 16.34 16.53
CA PHE A 12 7.67 15.86 15.72
C PHE A 12 8.95 16.16 16.49
N ASP A 13 9.81 15.16 16.63
CA ASP A 13 11.12 15.36 17.24
C ASP A 13 12.11 16.06 16.29
N THR A 14 13.36 16.22 16.73
CA THR A 14 14.40 16.90 15.95
C THR A 14 14.77 16.18 14.65
N TYR A 15 14.38 14.91 14.50
CA TYR A 15 14.60 14.11 13.30
C TYR A 15 13.35 14.06 12.41
N GLY A 16 12.27 14.75 12.80
CA GLY A 16 11.00 14.70 12.09
C GLY A 16 10.24 13.39 12.28
N ILE A 17 10.52 12.64 13.35
CA ILE A 17 9.75 11.43 13.68
C ILE A 17 8.49 11.88 14.45
N PRO A 18 7.28 11.50 14.00
CA PRO A 18 6.05 11.82 14.69
C PRO A 18 5.83 10.92 15.90
N HIS A 19 5.53 11.52 17.04
CA HIS A 19 5.09 10.85 18.27
C HIS A 19 3.63 11.22 18.53
N ILE A 20 2.76 10.20 18.60
CA ILE A 20 1.30 10.35 18.72
C ILE A 20 0.84 9.89 20.10
N TYR A 21 0.20 10.79 20.84
CA TYR A 21 -0.37 10.53 22.17
C TYR A 21 -1.89 10.69 22.11
N ALA A 22 -2.62 9.62 22.43
CA ALA A 22 -4.07 9.59 22.39
C ALA A 22 -4.63 8.85 23.60
N GLN A 23 -5.86 9.22 24.00
CA GLN A 23 -6.60 8.60 25.11
C GLN A 23 -7.65 7.57 24.65
N SER A 24 -7.68 7.29 23.35
CA SER A 24 -8.51 6.27 22.70
C SER A 24 -7.66 5.62 21.60
N GLU A 25 -7.75 4.30 21.49
CA GLU A 25 -7.02 3.56 20.46
C GLU A 25 -7.51 3.96 19.06
N SER A 26 -8.82 4.11 18.88
CA SER A 26 -9.43 4.57 17.63
C SER A 26 -8.89 5.94 17.20
N ASP A 27 -8.80 6.88 18.15
CA ASP A 27 -8.24 8.21 17.92
C ASP A 27 -6.75 8.14 17.56
N ALA A 28 -5.99 7.21 18.17
CA ALA A 28 -4.60 6.98 17.84
C ALA A 28 -4.42 6.51 16.39
N TYR A 29 -5.22 5.54 15.94
CA TYR A 29 -5.18 5.05 14.55
C TYR A 29 -5.67 6.10 13.55
N TYR A 30 -6.70 6.89 13.89
CA TYR A 30 -7.11 8.02 13.07
C TYR A 30 -5.93 8.98 12.89
N ALA A 31 -5.34 9.46 13.99
CA ALA A 31 -4.22 10.39 13.94
C ALA A 31 -3.01 9.79 13.18
N LEU A 32 -2.73 8.51 13.39
CA LEU A 32 -1.71 7.78 12.64
C LEU A 32 -1.98 7.87 11.13
N GLY A 33 -3.19 7.58 10.67
CA GLY A 33 -3.56 7.67 9.25
C GLY A 33 -3.42 9.08 8.68
N TYR A 34 -3.80 10.09 9.46
CA TYR A 34 -3.67 11.49 9.06
C TYR A 34 -2.21 11.90 8.90
N VAL A 35 -1.36 11.60 9.90
CA VAL A 35 0.07 11.92 9.88
C VAL A 35 0.80 11.12 8.80
N HIS A 36 0.43 9.86 8.59
CA HIS A 36 1.04 9.03 7.55
C HIS A 36 0.74 9.58 6.16
N ALA A 37 -0.50 10.02 5.90
CA ALA A 37 -0.84 10.71 4.67
C ALA A 37 -0.13 12.07 4.56
N GLN A 38 -0.04 12.82 5.65
CA GLN A 38 0.69 14.10 5.66
C GLN A 38 2.13 13.97 5.14
N GLU A 39 2.83 12.93 5.59
CA GLU A 39 4.25 12.76 5.30
C GLU A 39 4.51 11.89 4.05
N ARG A 40 3.61 10.94 3.74
CA ARG A 40 3.88 9.84 2.78
C ARG A 40 2.74 9.57 1.79
N LEU A 41 1.79 10.50 1.61
CA LEU A 41 0.63 10.26 0.74
C LEU A 41 1.01 9.76 -0.66
N PHE A 42 1.98 10.40 -1.33
CA PHE A 42 2.38 9.97 -2.67
C PHE A 42 3.02 8.57 -2.67
N GLN A 43 3.83 8.25 -1.67
CA GLN A 43 4.39 6.90 -1.50
C GLN A 43 3.28 5.86 -1.33
N MET A 44 2.28 6.14 -0.50
CA MET A 44 1.14 5.25 -0.29
C MET A 44 0.33 5.05 -1.58
N ASP A 45 0.14 6.11 -2.35
CA ASP A 45 -0.56 6.08 -3.64
C ASP A 45 0.20 5.21 -4.66
N LEU A 46 1.53 5.35 -4.74
CA LEU A 46 2.36 4.47 -5.56
C LEU A 46 2.19 3.00 -5.18
N MET A 47 2.24 2.67 -3.89
CA MET A 47 2.14 1.28 -3.42
C MET A 47 0.78 0.65 -3.77
N ARG A 48 -0.34 1.38 -3.62
CA ARG A 48 -1.65 0.86 -4.04
C ARG A 48 -1.77 0.73 -5.56
N ARG A 49 -1.14 1.64 -6.33
CA ARG A 49 -1.12 1.60 -7.80
C ARG A 49 -0.31 0.41 -8.32
N VAL A 50 0.81 0.07 -7.69
CA VAL A 50 1.59 -1.12 -8.06
C VAL A 50 0.76 -2.37 -7.83
N GLY A 51 0.19 -2.54 -6.63
CA GLY A 51 -0.62 -3.72 -6.29
C GLY A 51 -1.87 -3.89 -7.17
N SER A 52 -2.46 -2.78 -7.63
CA SER A 52 -3.63 -2.80 -8.53
C SER A 52 -3.29 -2.81 -10.03
N GLY A 53 -2.02 -2.67 -10.41
CA GLY A 53 -1.58 -2.54 -11.80
C GLY A 53 -2.14 -1.28 -12.47
N ARG A 54 -1.88 -0.12 -11.86
CA ARG A 54 -2.33 1.23 -12.28
C ARG A 54 -1.17 2.24 -12.31
N LEU A 55 0.08 1.80 -12.41
CA LEU A 55 1.25 2.69 -12.47
C LEU A 55 1.37 3.41 -13.82
N ALA A 56 0.97 2.78 -14.91
CA ALA A 56 0.99 3.38 -16.24
C ALA A 56 0.05 4.58 -16.37
N GLU A 57 -0.96 4.70 -15.50
CA GLU A 57 -1.84 5.87 -15.42
C GLU A 57 -1.08 7.16 -15.08
N ILE A 58 0.03 7.05 -14.35
CA ILE A 58 0.79 8.21 -13.84
C ILE A 58 2.19 8.34 -14.46
N PHE A 59 2.78 7.24 -14.95
CA PHE A 59 4.12 7.25 -15.56
C PHE A 59 4.11 6.88 -17.05
N GLY A 60 2.94 6.58 -17.63
CA GLY A 60 2.78 6.33 -19.05
C GLY A 60 3.19 4.92 -19.49
N ASN A 61 3.44 4.79 -20.80
CA ASN A 61 3.51 3.52 -21.50
C ASN A 61 4.61 2.57 -21.01
N ASP A 62 5.69 3.11 -20.45
CA ASP A 62 6.84 2.32 -19.99
C ASP A 62 6.47 1.35 -18.86
N LEU A 63 5.38 1.61 -18.12
CA LEU A 63 4.93 0.76 -17.02
C LEU A 63 3.73 -0.14 -17.36
N VAL A 64 3.30 -0.19 -18.61
CA VAL A 64 2.17 -1.04 -19.04
C VAL A 64 2.46 -2.52 -18.80
N GLU A 65 3.69 -2.98 -19.07
CA GLU A 65 4.05 -4.39 -18.85
C GLU A 65 4.12 -4.72 -17.35
N THR A 66 4.55 -3.77 -16.51
CA THR A 66 4.49 -3.92 -15.06
C THR A 66 3.04 -4.02 -14.57
N ASP A 67 2.15 -3.17 -15.07
CA ASP A 67 0.73 -3.20 -14.72
C ASP A 67 0.07 -4.52 -15.15
N LYS A 68 0.37 -5.01 -16.36
CA LYS A 68 -0.11 -6.32 -16.82
C LYS A 68 0.37 -7.44 -15.90
N PHE A 69 1.64 -7.45 -15.53
CA PHE A 69 2.19 -8.46 -14.63
C PHE A 69 1.45 -8.50 -13.29
N PHE A 70 1.26 -7.35 -12.62
CA PHE A 70 0.55 -7.29 -11.35
C PHE A 70 -0.94 -7.65 -11.47
N ARG A 71 -1.57 -7.31 -12.61
CA ARG A 71 -2.94 -7.77 -12.90
C ARG A 71 -3.02 -9.28 -13.10
N THR A 72 -2.02 -9.91 -13.72
CA THR A 72 -1.93 -11.37 -13.89
C THR A 72 -1.77 -12.09 -12.54
N LEU A 73 -1.08 -11.48 -11.56
CA LEU A 73 -0.99 -12.03 -10.20
C LEU A 73 -2.35 -12.05 -9.46
N GLY A 74 -3.37 -11.34 -9.95
CA GLY A 74 -4.71 -11.35 -9.38
C GLY A 74 -4.84 -10.61 -8.04
N ILE A 75 -3.86 -9.79 -7.66
CA ILE A 75 -3.86 -9.04 -6.39
C ILE A 75 -5.11 -8.14 -6.30
N ALA A 76 -5.37 -7.35 -7.33
CA ALA A 76 -6.54 -6.46 -7.38
C ALA A 76 -7.86 -7.20 -7.21
N GLN A 77 -8.02 -8.33 -7.91
CA GLN A 77 -9.24 -9.15 -7.84
C GLN A 77 -9.47 -9.67 -6.42
N LYS A 78 -8.42 -10.16 -5.76
CA LYS A 78 -8.50 -10.65 -4.38
C LYS A 78 -8.68 -9.53 -3.37
N ALA A 79 -8.06 -8.38 -3.61
CA ALA A 79 -8.26 -7.19 -2.80
C ALA A 79 -9.72 -6.72 -2.79
N GLU A 80 -10.39 -6.73 -3.94
CA GLU A 80 -11.83 -6.45 -4.03
C GLU A 80 -12.70 -7.49 -3.34
N GLU A 81 -12.33 -8.78 -3.44
CA GLU A 81 -13.03 -9.87 -2.76
C GLU A 81 -12.95 -9.71 -1.23
N TYR A 82 -11.75 -9.46 -0.70
CA TYR A 82 -11.52 -9.28 0.73
C TYR A 82 -12.07 -7.93 1.25
N ALA A 83 -12.11 -6.89 0.43
CA ALA A 83 -12.74 -5.63 0.79
C ALA A 83 -14.23 -5.78 1.16
N LYS A 84 -14.93 -6.82 0.65
CA LYS A 84 -16.33 -7.08 0.99
C LYS A 84 -16.53 -7.48 2.45
N SER A 85 -15.52 -8.06 3.10
CA SER A 85 -15.57 -8.39 4.53
C SER A 85 -14.99 -7.29 5.42
N PHE A 86 -14.62 -6.13 4.86
CA PHE A 86 -14.08 -4.99 5.59
C PHE A 86 -15.17 -4.23 6.36
N ASN A 87 -15.74 -4.90 7.36
CA ASN A 87 -16.75 -4.36 8.26
C ASN A 87 -16.11 -4.04 9.62
N PRO A 88 -16.20 -2.80 10.16
CA PRO A 88 -15.66 -2.47 11.48
C PRO A 88 -16.18 -3.37 12.61
N ASP A 89 -17.38 -3.93 12.50
CA ASP A 89 -17.96 -4.83 13.50
C ASP A 89 -17.39 -6.26 13.42
N SER A 90 -16.64 -6.59 12.38
CA SER A 90 -16.13 -7.95 12.15
C SER A 90 -14.98 -8.32 13.09
N SER A 91 -14.12 -7.36 13.42
CA SER A 91 -12.99 -7.57 14.31
C SER A 91 -12.39 -6.25 14.77
N HIS A 92 -11.71 -6.29 15.92
CA HIS A 92 -10.93 -5.16 16.45
C HIS A 92 -9.94 -4.59 15.42
N ALA A 93 -9.20 -5.47 14.73
CA ALA A 93 -8.22 -5.06 13.73
C ALA A 93 -8.86 -4.30 12.56
N VAL A 94 -10.04 -4.73 12.08
CA VAL A 94 -10.76 -4.04 11.00
C VAL A 94 -11.33 -2.71 11.50
N ALA A 95 -11.83 -2.64 12.74
CA ALA A 95 -12.26 -1.36 13.33
C ALA A 95 -11.11 -0.34 13.36
N MET A 96 -9.91 -0.75 13.76
CA MET A 96 -8.73 0.13 13.77
C MET A 96 -8.27 0.51 12.36
N ALA A 97 -8.33 -0.42 11.40
CA ALA A 97 -8.03 -0.13 10.00
C ALA A 97 -9.03 0.88 9.39
N VAL A 98 -10.31 0.83 9.78
CA VAL A 98 -11.33 1.83 9.40
C VAL A 98 -11.00 3.20 10.00
N ALA A 99 -10.61 3.27 11.28
CA ALA A 99 -10.19 4.52 11.91
C ALA A 99 -8.96 5.12 11.20
N TYR A 100 -7.97 4.30 10.88
CA TYR A 100 -6.80 4.68 10.10
C TYR A 100 -7.17 5.19 8.69
N ALA A 101 -8.07 4.51 7.98
CA ALA A 101 -8.57 4.94 6.67
C ALA A 101 -9.26 6.31 6.72
N LYS A 102 -10.03 6.59 7.78
CA LYS A 102 -10.66 7.90 8.00
C LYS A 102 -9.60 8.99 8.15
N GLY A 103 -8.52 8.72 8.89
CA GLY A 103 -7.37 9.61 9.01
C GLY A 103 -6.74 9.98 7.68
N ILE A 104 -6.45 8.98 6.86
CA ILE A 104 -5.89 9.19 5.51
C ILE A 104 -6.83 10.05 4.67
N ASN A 105 -8.11 9.68 4.62
CA ASN A 105 -9.10 10.37 3.79
C ASN A 105 -9.34 11.81 4.24
N GLN A 106 -9.30 12.07 5.54
CA GLN A 106 -9.37 13.41 6.10
C GLN A 106 -8.22 14.30 5.60
N PHE A 107 -6.99 13.78 5.53
CA PHE A 107 -5.85 14.50 4.96
C PHE A 107 -5.97 14.65 3.43
N ILE A 108 -6.43 13.63 2.72
CA ILE A 108 -6.67 13.71 1.28
C ILE A 108 -7.62 14.86 0.95
N GLU A 109 -8.71 15.01 1.70
CA GLU A 109 -9.73 16.02 1.47
C GLU A 109 -9.30 17.44 1.88
N GLN A 110 -8.64 17.59 3.03
CA GLN A 110 -8.42 18.91 3.65
C GLN A 110 -6.95 19.31 3.77
N GLY A 111 -6.04 18.36 3.60
CA GLY A 111 -4.60 18.54 3.71
C GLY A 111 -3.97 19.13 2.45
N LYS A 112 -2.72 19.58 2.60
CA LYS A 112 -1.92 20.09 1.49
C LYS A 112 -1.69 19.00 0.46
N THR A 113 -1.82 19.35 -0.81
CA THR A 113 -1.48 18.43 -1.91
C THR A 113 0.04 18.35 -2.05
N PRO A 114 0.63 17.14 -1.99
CA PRO A 114 2.06 16.95 -2.24
C PRO A 114 2.45 17.40 -3.65
N ILE A 115 3.69 17.84 -3.83
CA ILE A 115 4.16 18.45 -5.08
C ILE A 115 4.08 17.49 -6.26
N GLU A 116 4.24 16.19 -6.02
CA GLU A 116 4.22 15.13 -7.03
C GLU A 116 2.88 15.09 -7.77
N TYR A 117 1.76 15.31 -7.07
CA TYR A 117 0.43 15.38 -7.68
C TYR A 117 0.33 16.54 -8.67
N THR A 118 0.87 17.70 -8.31
CA THR A 118 0.88 18.89 -9.17
C THR A 118 1.81 18.71 -10.37
N LEU A 119 2.98 18.12 -10.18
CA LEU A 119 3.95 17.86 -11.25
C LEU A 119 3.46 16.83 -12.26
N LEU A 120 2.77 15.79 -11.79
CA LEU A 120 2.21 14.73 -12.64
C LEU A 120 0.83 15.10 -13.19
N GLY A 121 0.20 16.18 -12.72
CA GLY A 121 -1.14 16.59 -13.15
C GLY A 121 -2.24 15.61 -12.74
N ILE A 122 -2.08 14.93 -11.61
CA ILE A 122 -3.01 13.90 -11.12
C ILE A 122 -3.78 14.39 -9.89
N GLU A 123 -5.02 13.91 -9.75
CA GLU A 123 -5.85 14.23 -8.58
C GLU A 123 -5.68 13.19 -7.46
N LYS A 124 -5.89 13.62 -6.21
CA LYS A 124 -5.87 12.72 -5.05
C LYS A 124 -7.14 11.88 -5.04
N GLU A 125 -7.01 10.55 -5.12
CA GLU A 125 -8.15 9.63 -4.95
C GLU A 125 -8.28 9.20 -3.48
N LYS A 126 -9.51 9.12 -2.96
CA LYS A 126 -9.77 8.59 -1.62
C LYS A 126 -9.21 7.17 -1.47
N PHE A 127 -8.76 6.86 -0.27
CA PHE A 127 -8.30 5.54 0.13
C PHE A 127 -9.51 4.66 0.47
N ILE A 128 -9.64 3.53 -0.23
CA ILE A 128 -10.74 2.58 -0.06
C ILE A 128 -10.25 1.25 0.53
N PRO A 129 -11.13 0.39 1.10
CA PRO A 129 -10.70 -0.85 1.74
C PRO A 129 -9.82 -1.77 0.88
N SER A 130 -10.08 -1.87 -0.43
CA SER A 130 -9.27 -2.68 -1.34
C SER A 130 -7.82 -2.19 -1.45
N ASP A 131 -7.55 -0.90 -1.23
CA ASP A 131 -6.20 -0.35 -1.30
C ASP A 131 -5.28 -0.94 -0.22
N PHE A 132 -5.80 -1.24 0.99
CA PHE A 132 -5.01 -1.91 2.03
C PHE A 132 -4.56 -3.29 1.60
N TYR A 133 -5.44 -4.04 0.94
CA TYR A 133 -5.14 -5.37 0.43
C TYR A 133 -4.22 -5.31 -0.80
N ASN A 134 -4.38 -4.31 -1.68
CA ASN A 134 -3.46 -4.07 -2.80
C ASN A 134 -2.03 -3.81 -2.30
N ILE A 135 -1.87 -2.93 -1.31
CA ILE A 135 -0.57 -2.66 -0.70
C ILE A 135 -0.01 -3.93 -0.05
N SER A 136 -0.83 -4.65 0.73
CA SER A 136 -0.40 -5.87 1.40
C SER A 136 0.02 -6.96 0.40
N GLY A 137 -0.71 -7.13 -0.69
CA GLY A 137 -0.38 -8.06 -1.76
C GLY A 137 0.92 -7.71 -2.47
N TYR A 138 1.14 -6.42 -2.77
CA TYR A 138 2.41 -5.96 -3.33
C TYR A 138 3.58 -6.21 -2.37
N MET A 139 3.40 -5.91 -1.08
CA MET A 139 4.42 -6.18 -0.07
C MET A 139 4.72 -7.67 0.04
N ALA A 140 3.71 -8.54 0.06
CA ALA A 140 3.89 -9.98 0.06
C ALA A 140 4.69 -10.48 -1.16
N TYR A 141 4.38 -9.97 -2.36
CA TYR A 141 5.16 -10.25 -3.57
C TYR A 141 6.63 -9.83 -3.43
N SER A 142 6.92 -8.67 -2.80
CA SER A 142 8.29 -8.19 -2.65
C SER A 142 9.19 -9.15 -1.84
N PHE A 143 8.60 -9.95 -0.95
CA PHE A 143 9.30 -10.99 -0.18
C PHE A 143 9.29 -12.37 -0.86
N ALA A 144 8.51 -12.55 -1.92
CA ALA A 144 8.39 -13.82 -2.62
C ALA A 144 9.50 -14.00 -3.67
N SER A 145 10.73 -14.23 -3.19
CA SER A 145 11.92 -14.45 -4.03
C SER A 145 11.76 -15.57 -5.07
N ALA A 146 10.96 -16.59 -4.73
CA ALA A 146 10.65 -17.73 -5.59
C ALA A 146 10.18 -17.32 -7.01
N PHE A 147 9.33 -16.29 -7.12
CA PHE A 147 8.84 -15.82 -8.44
C PHE A 147 9.95 -15.33 -9.38
N LYS A 148 11.10 -14.92 -8.82
CA LYS A 148 12.25 -14.46 -9.62
C LYS A 148 13.22 -15.61 -9.92
N ILE A 149 13.34 -16.54 -8.99
CA ILE A 149 14.38 -17.57 -9.02
C ILE A 149 13.89 -18.84 -9.72
N GLU A 150 12.71 -19.34 -9.35
CA GLU A 150 12.20 -20.62 -9.85
C GLU A 150 12.05 -20.68 -11.39
N PRO A 151 11.58 -19.63 -12.10
CA PRO A 151 11.51 -19.69 -13.57
C PRO A 151 12.88 -19.86 -14.23
N ILE A 152 13.93 -19.27 -13.64
CA ILE A 152 15.30 -19.38 -14.15
C ILE A 152 15.82 -20.79 -13.91
N VAL A 153 15.62 -21.33 -12.69
CA VAL A 153 16.02 -22.68 -12.31
C VAL A 153 15.33 -23.72 -13.20
N SER A 154 14.01 -23.61 -13.36
CA SER A 154 13.22 -24.50 -14.22
C SER A 154 13.70 -24.45 -15.66
N LYS A 155 13.99 -23.27 -16.20
CA LYS A 155 14.52 -23.13 -17.57
C LYS A 155 15.87 -23.81 -17.73
N VAL A 156 16.77 -23.69 -16.74
CA VAL A 156 18.08 -24.35 -16.81
C VAL A 156 17.95 -25.85 -16.67
N PHE A 157 17.10 -26.33 -15.76
CA PHE A 157 16.81 -27.76 -15.64
C PHE A 157 16.25 -28.34 -16.94
N GLU A 158 15.28 -27.67 -17.58
CA GLU A 158 14.67 -28.13 -18.83
C GLU A 158 15.65 -28.14 -20.01
N GLN A 159 16.55 -27.16 -20.10
CA GLN A 159 17.47 -27.01 -21.22
C GLN A 159 18.78 -27.81 -21.05
N TYR A 160 19.29 -27.92 -19.83
CA TYR A 160 20.63 -28.43 -19.55
C TYR A 160 20.65 -29.59 -18.55
N GLY A 161 19.51 -30.01 -18.02
CA GLY A 161 19.41 -31.11 -17.06
C GLY A 161 19.93 -30.75 -15.67
N THR A 162 20.19 -31.77 -14.85
CA THR A 162 20.59 -31.59 -13.44
C THR A 162 22.06 -31.21 -13.24
N GLU A 163 22.89 -31.33 -14.28
CA GLU A 163 24.35 -31.15 -14.18
C GLU A 163 24.75 -29.74 -13.74
N TYR A 164 23.99 -28.73 -14.18
CA TYR A 164 24.29 -27.30 -13.93
C TYR A 164 23.52 -26.70 -12.75
N LEU A 165 22.64 -27.47 -12.10
CA LEU A 165 21.90 -26.98 -10.92
C LEU A 165 22.82 -26.64 -9.73
N PRO A 166 23.88 -27.41 -9.40
CA PRO A 166 24.79 -27.09 -8.30
C PRO A 166 25.52 -25.74 -8.47
N ASP A 167 25.76 -25.30 -9.72
CA ASP A 167 26.47 -24.06 -10.02
C ASP A 167 25.63 -22.80 -9.75
N MET A 168 24.32 -22.95 -9.54
CA MET A 168 23.43 -21.81 -9.30
C MET A 168 23.50 -21.24 -7.88
N GLY A 169 24.17 -21.92 -6.93
CA GLY A 169 24.42 -21.41 -5.59
C GLY A 169 23.15 -21.05 -4.79
N ILE A 170 22.03 -21.71 -5.12
CA ILE A 170 20.72 -21.57 -4.47
C ILE A 170 20.54 -22.66 -3.42
#